data_AF-A0A6L7KJN7-F1
#
_entry.id   AF-A0A6L7KJN7-F1
#
_cell.length_a   1.000
_cell.length_b   1.000
_cell.length_c   1.000
_cell.angle_alpha   90.00
_cell.angle_beta   90.00
_cell.angle_gamma   90.00
#
_symmetry.space_group_name_H-M   'P 1'
#
loop_
_entity.id
_entity.type
_entity.pdbx_description
1 polymer ?
#
loop_
_entity_poly.entity_id
_entity_poly.type
_entity_poly.pdbx_seq_one_letter_code
_entity_poly.pdbx_strand_id
1 'polypeptide(L)'
;MRADELAETLAILDRLIGFNTVSANSNLALIDFVESHLRDRGFVLHRMPDSTGRKAGLYARIGPSGDGLLLSAHSDVVPAEHQGWSRDPFQLTRERGRLYGRGTTDMKGFLASMLALADRASKADLKEPLKLSISYDEEVGCLGMANMIGALPDILGTPRAAIVGEPTEMAVAIGHKGKIGLKAVAHGEAGHSSLAPRLENALHVAADFMGRLRGLQSWYAESGARDSDYDIPYA
;
A
#
# COMPACT_ATOMS: atom_id res chain seq x y z
N MET A 1 16.05 15.15 14.45
CA MET A 1 14.62 15.17 14.81
C MET A 1 14.54 15.56 16.27
N ARG A 2 13.74 16.57 16.61
CA ARG A 2 13.55 16.98 18.00
C ARG A 2 12.69 15.93 18.72
N ALA A 3 12.85 15.78 20.03
CA ALA A 3 12.21 14.68 20.79
C ALA A 3 10.66 14.77 20.80
N ASP A 4 10.14 15.99 20.72
CA ASP A 4 8.72 16.32 20.56
C ASP A 4 8.17 15.86 19.20
N GLU A 5 8.92 16.06 18.11
CA GLU A 5 8.52 15.65 16.74
C GLU A 5 8.38 14.13 16.61
N LEU A 6 9.30 13.39 17.23
CA LEU A 6 9.21 11.94 17.28
C LEU A 6 8.02 11.50 18.13
N ALA A 7 7.76 12.18 19.26
CA ALA A 7 6.64 11.85 20.13
C ALA A 7 5.28 12.01 19.41
N GLU A 8 5.10 13.08 18.62
CA GLU A 8 3.89 13.30 17.82
C GLU A 8 3.71 12.19 16.77
N THR A 9 4.76 11.91 15.99
CA THR A 9 4.73 10.85 14.97
C THR A 9 4.34 9.50 15.60
N LEU A 10 4.92 9.17 16.75
CA LEU A 10 4.65 7.91 17.44
C LEU A 10 3.24 7.86 18.04
N ALA A 11 2.65 8.99 18.46
CA ALA A 11 1.27 9.06 18.94
C ALA A 11 0.27 8.90 17.78
N ILE A 12 0.57 9.47 16.61
CA ILE A 12 -0.24 9.27 15.41
C ILE A 12 -0.15 7.81 14.97
N LEU A 13 1.05 7.22 14.92
CA LEU A 13 1.24 5.82 14.55
C LEU A 13 0.46 4.88 15.47
N ASP A 14 0.50 5.11 16.79
CA ASP A 14 -0.28 4.34 17.77
C ASP A 14 -1.78 4.31 17.40
N ARG A 15 -2.33 5.49 17.08
CA ARG A 15 -3.71 5.64 16.60
C ARG A 15 -3.97 4.88 15.30
N LEU A 16 -3.07 5.01 14.33
CA LEU A 16 -3.21 4.39 13.00
C LEU A 16 -3.18 2.85 13.08
N ILE A 17 -2.34 2.28 13.94
CA ILE A 17 -2.25 0.84 14.17
C ILE A 17 -3.52 0.29 14.83
N GLY A 18 -4.17 1.09 15.69
CA GLY A 18 -5.47 0.77 16.29
C GLY A 18 -6.60 0.54 15.29
N PHE A 19 -6.51 1.08 14.08
CA PHE A 19 -7.50 0.81 13.03
C PHE A 19 -7.17 -0.48 12.29
N ASN A 20 -8.02 -1.50 12.44
CA ASN A 20 -7.95 -2.73 11.67
C ASN A 20 -8.43 -2.51 10.22
N THR A 21 -7.55 -1.94 9.41
CA THR A 21 -7.76 -1.65 7.99
C THR A 21 -7.23 -2.76 7.08
N VAL A 22 -7.30 -4.03 7.51
CA VAL A 22 -7.03 -5.16 6.61
C VAL A 22 -7.85 -4.97 5.33
N SER A 23 -7.28 -5.19 4.14
CA SER A 23 -7.93 -4.81 2.88
C SER A 23 -9.32 -5.46 2.64
N ALA A 24 -9.69 -6.51 3.38
CA ALA A 24 -11.06 -7.04 3.36
C ALA A 24 -12.09 -6.17 4.11
N ASN A 25 -11.62 -5.32 5.03
CA ASN A 25 -12.41 -4.47 5.91
C ASN A 25 -12.56 -3.03 5.37
N SER A 26 -13.40 -2.25 6.03
CA SER A 26 -13.52 -0.82 5.76
C SER A 26 -12.31 -0.04 6.29
N ASN A 27 -11.85 0.98 5.55
CA ASN A 27 -10.84 1.93 6.04
C ASN A 27 -11.44 3.27 6.53
N LEU A 28 -12.77 3.41 6.54
CA LEU A 28 -13.42 4.72 6.74
C LEU A 28 -13.07 5.35 8.09
N ALA A 29 -13.02 4.60 9.19
CA ALA A 29 -12.68 5.14 10.50
C ALA A 29 -11.26 5.75 10.54
N LEU A 30 -10.31 5.13 9.84
CA LEU A 30 -8.96 5.69 9.68
C LEU A 30 -9.01 6.96 8.83
N ILE A 31 -9.74 6.94 7.71
CA ILE A 31 -9.89 8.12 6.85
C ILE A 31 -10.57 9.27 7.59
N ASP A 32 -11.59 9.01 8.40
CA ASP A 32 -12.30 10.03 9.20
C ASP A 32 -11.33 10.70 10.19
N PHE A 33 -10.48 9.91 10.85
CA PHE A 33 -9.43 10.42 11.72
C PHE A 33 -8.45 11.32 10.97
N VAL A 34 -7.94 10.86 9.82
CA VAL A 34 -6.98 11.60 8.99
C VAL A 34 -7.61 12.88 8.44
N GLU A 35 -8.85 12.80 7.97
CA GLU A 35 -9.60 13.92 7.42
C GLU A 35 -9.82 15.01 8.50
N SER A 36 -10.20 14.61 9.72
CA SER A 36 -10.31 15.55 10.85
C SER A 36 -8.96 16.19 11.17
N HIS A 37 -7.90 15.38 11.29
CA HIS A 37 -6.55 15.86 11.61
C HIS A 37 -6.05 16.90 10.61
N LEU A 38 -6.30 16.70 9.32
CA LEU A 38 -5.87 17.61 8.26
C LEU A 38 -6.79 18.85 8.15
N ARG A 39 -8.10 18.69 8.38
CA ARG A 39 -9.07 19.80 8.37
C ARG A 39 -8.74 20.83 9.45
N ASP A 40 -8.44 20.37 10.65
CA ASP A 40 -8.07 21.22 11.79
C ASP A 40 -6.78 22.03 11.53
N ARG A 41 -6.01 21.62 10.51
CA ARG A 41 -4.76 22.24 10.07
C ARG A 41 -4.92 23.08 8.80
N GLY A 42 -6.15 23.29 8.33
CA GLY A 42 -6.45 24.17 7.19
C GLY A 42 -6.14 23.57 5.82
N PHE A 43 -6.03 22.24 5.71
CA PHE A 43 -5.92 21.59 4.41
C PHE A 43 -7.25 21.67 3.64
N VAL A 44 -7.14 21.86 2.33
CA VAL A 44 -8.24 21.60 1.39
C VAL A 44 -8.30 20.09 1.14
N LEU A 45 -9.48 19.49 1.30
CA LEU A 45 -9.67 18.05 1.35
C LEU A 45 -10.61 17.58 0.26
N HIS A 46 -10.27 16.44 -0.34
CA HIS A 46 -11.06 15.76 -1.35
C HIS A 46 -11.11 14.27 -1.02
N ARG A 47 -12.24 13.83 -0.46
CA ARG A 47 -12.51 12.42 -0.17
C ARG A 47 -13.04 11.73 -1.42
N MET A 48 -12.51 10.54 -1.72
CA MET A 48 -12.85 9.75 -2.90
C MET A 48 -13.36 8.37 -2.45
N PRO A 49 -14.68 8.21 -2.24
CA PRO A 49 -15.23 6.91 -1.85
C PRO A 49 -15.07 5.88 -2.97
N ASP A 50 -14.94 4.61 -2.59
CA ASP A 50 -15.05 3.50 -3.53
C ASP A 50 -16.50 3.30 -3.98
N SER A 51 -16.72 2.44 -4.98
CA SER A 51 -18.07 2.15 -5.50
C SER A 51 -18.98 1.50 -4.46
N THR A 52 -18.43 0.84 -3.42
CA THR A 52 -19.22 0.25 -2.34
C THR A 52 -19.58 1.24 -1.23
N GLY A 53 -18.93 2.42 -1.20
CA GLY A 53 -19.04 3.39 -0.12
C GLY A 53 -18.46 2.92 1.22
N ARG A 54 -17.79 1.75 1.25
CA ARG A 54 -17.20 1.18 2.46
C ARG A 54 -15.71 1.50 2.59
N LYS A 55 -15.11 2.09 1.57
CA LYS A 55 -13.73 2.57 1.60
C LYS A 55 -13.64 3.95 0.99
N ALA A 56 -12.58 4.66 1.31
CA ALA A 56 -12.29 5.93 0.66
C ALA A 56 -10.79 6.17 0.57
N GLY A 57 -10.38 6.83 -0.50
CA GLY A 57 -9.11 7.55 -0.55
C GLY A 57 -9.30 8.99 -0.08
N LEU A 58 -8.20 9.66 0.24
CA LEU A 58 -8.19 11.07 0.60
C LEU A 58 -7.06 11.78 -0.13
N TYR A 59 -7.39 12.85 -0.83
CA TYR A 59 -6.42 13.84 -1.27
C TYR A 59 -6.52 15.08 -0.37
N ALA A 60 -5.38 15.65 -0.02
CA ALA A 60 -5.30 16.86 0.79
C ALA A 60 -4.21 17.80 0.27
N ARG A 61 -4.46 19.11 0.32
CA ARG A 61 -3.47 20.13 -0.06
C ARG A 61 -3.44 21.30 0.90
N ILE A 62 -2.26 21.84 1.16
CA ILE A 62 -2.04 23.12 1.84
C ILE A 62 -1.01 23.96 1.10
N GLY A 63 -1.05 25.29 1.28
CA GLY A 63 -0.13 26.23 0.64
C GLY A 63 -0.65 26.81 -0.68
N PRO A 64 0.19 27.60 -1.39
CA PRO A 64 -0.21 28.29 -2.62
C PRO A 64 -0.52 27.32 -3.76
N SER A 65 -1.07 27.82 -4.87
CA SER A 65 -1.22 27.03 -6.10
C SER A 65 0.15 26.73 -6.73
N GLY A 66 0.24 25.62 -7.47
CA GLY A 66 1.46 25.20 -8.18
C GLY A 66 1.66 23.68 -8.15
N ASP A 67 2.82 23.27 -8.64
CA ASP A 67 3.19 21.86 -8.79
C ASP A 67 3.46 21.22 -7.42
N GLY A 68 4.35 21.82 -6.63
CA GLY A 68 4.64 21.38 -5.27
C GLY A 68 5.11 19.93 -5.16
N LEU A 69 4.99 19.38 -3.95
CA LEU A 69 5.40 18.01 -3.64
C LEU A 69 4.19 17.15 -3.31
N LEU A 70 4.14 15.92 -3.85
CA LEU A 70 3.19 14.90 -3.46
C LEU A 70 3.84 13.90 -2.48
N LEU A 71 3.19 13.66 -1.34
CA LEU A 71 3.47 12.51 -0.48
C LEU A 71 2.34 11.49 -0.63
N SER A 72 2.69 10.26 -0.99
CA SER A 72 1.72 9.19 -1.25
C SER A 72 1.89 8.05 -0.26
N ALA A 73 0.77 7.62 0.31
CA ALA A 73 0.70 6.46 1.18
C ALA A 73 -0.58 5.65 0.92
N HIS A 74 -0.58 4.38 1.28
CA HIS A 74 -1.80 3.58 1.41
C HIS A 74 -2.20 3.43 2.89
N SER A 75 -3.47 3.13 3.12
CA SER A 75 -4.08 3.03 4.45
C SER A 75 -4.42 1.61 4.86
N ASP A 76 -4.49 0.69 3.90
CA ASP A 76 -4.78 -0.71 4.14
C ASP A 76 -3.55 -1.48 4.58
N VAL A 77 -3.76 -2.72 5.00
CA VAL A 77 -2.70 -3.63 5.43
C VAL A 77 -3.07 -5.06 5.04
N VAL A 78 -2.08 -5.93 4.87
CA VAL A 78 -2.34 -7.38 4.75
C VAL A 78 -2.96 -7.98 6.02
N PRO A 79 -3.69 -9.12 5.91
CA PRO A 79 -4.18 -9.87 7.07
C PRO A 79 -3.07 -10.19 8.08
N ALA A 80 -3.43 -10.31 9.36
CA ALA A 80 -2.53 -10.72 10.45
C ALA A 80 -2.88 -12.11 11.03
N GLU A 81 -4.04 -12.66 10.65
CA GLU A 81 -4.52 -13.95 11.12
C GLU A 81 -3.57 -15.09 10.69
N HIS A 82 -3.44 -16.11 11.55
CA HIS A 82 -2.61 -17.29 11.30
C HIS A 82 -1.11 -17.05 11.09
N GLN A 83 -0.58 -15.88 11.47
CA GLN A 83 0.85 -15.53 11.31
C GLN A 83 1.70 -15.65 12.59
N GLY A 84 1.16 -16.23 13.67
CA GLY A 84 1.93 -16.48 14.90
C GLY A 84 2.35 -15.21 15.64
N TRP A 85 1.48 -14.19 15.65
CA TRP A 85 1.74 -12.95 16.37
C TRP A 85 1.89 -13.19 17.87
N SER A 86 2.93 -12.59 18.44
CA SER A 86 3.25 -12.65 19.89
C SER A 86 2.79 -11.40 20.66
N ARG A 87 2.27 -10.41 19.93
CA ARG A 87 1.61 -9.21 20.43
C ARG A 87 0.33 -9.02 19.61
N ASP A 88 -0.62 -8.24 20.10
CA ASP A 88 -1.78 -7.88 19.29
C ASP A 88 -1.31 -7.08 18.05
N PRO A 89 -1.61 -7.52 16.81
CA PRO A 89 -1.21 -6.82 15.60
C PRO A 89 -1.81 -5.41 15.47
N PHE A 90 -2.96 -5.15 16.10
CA PHE A 90 -3.66 -3.86 16.02
C PHE A 90 -3.53 -3.04 17.31
N GLN A 91 -2.52 -3.35 18.13
CA GLN A 91 -2.09 -2.52 19.25
C GLN A 91 -0.59 -2.25 19.13
N LEU A 92 -0.20 -0.97 19.00
CA LEU A 92 1.21 -0.63 18.88
C LEU A 92 1.96 -0.98 20.17
N THR A 93 2.90 -1.91 20.08
CA THR A 93 3.76 -2.28 21.19
C THR A 93 5.16 -1.70 20.98
N ARG A 94 5.70 -1.00 21.98
CA ARG A 94 7.07 -0.49 21.96
C ARG A 94 7.95 -1.33 22.87
N GLU A 95 8.95 -1.99 22.32
CA GLU A 95 9.83 -2.86 23.08
C GLU A 95 11.24 -2.87 22.48
N ARG A 96 12.27 -2.74 23.32
CA ARG A 96 13.69 -2.85 22.92
C ARG A 96 14.06 -2.00 21.70
N GLY A 97 13.54 -0.77 21.65
CA GLY A 97 13.80 0.17 20.56
C GLY A 97 13.08 -0.16 19.24
N ARG A 98 12.13 -1.09 19.25
CA ARG A 98 11.30 -1.46 18.10
C ARG A 98 9.83 -1.18 18.36
N LEU A 99 9.10 -0.98 17.27
CA LEU A 99 7.66 -0.76 17.23
C LEU A 99 7.03 -1.98 16.56
N TYR A 100 6.11 -2.64 17.25
CA TYR A 100 5.42 -3.83 16.76
C TYR A 100 3.95 -3.51 16.53
N GLY A 101 3.45 -3.89 15.36
CA GLY A 101 2.07 -3.70 14.95
C GLY A 101 1.95 -3.88 13.44
N ARG A 102 0.82 -4.41 12.97
CA ARG A 102 0.52 -4.59 11.56
C ARG A 102 0.39 -3.22 10.90
N GLY A 103 1.30 -2.96 9.97
CA GLY A 103 1.40 -1.72 9.22
C GLY A 103 2.42 -0.71 9.73
N THR A 104 3.16 -1.04 10.81
CA THR A 104 4.20 -0.15 11.34
C THR A 104 5.27 0.21 10.31
N THR A 105 5.72 -0.78 9.54
CA THR A 105 6.65 -0.60 8.41
C THR A 105 5.92 -0.35 7.09
N ASP A 106 4.85 -1.10 6.81
CA ASP A 106 4.13 -1.09 5.52
C ASP A 106 2.64 -0.75 5.69
N MET A 107 2.23 0.50 5.51
CA MET A 107 3.10 1.68 5.45
C MET A 107 2.64 2.81 6.38
N LYS A 108 1.89 2.47 7.42
CA LYS A 108 1.32 3.42 8.39
C LYS A 108 2.38 4.24 9.13
N GLY A 109 3.62 3.73 9.25
CA GLY A 109 4.75 4.52 9.78
C GLY A 109 5.06 5.76 8.94
N PHE A 110 5.04 5.64 7.62
CA PHE A 110 5.20 6.79 6.73
C PHE A 110 3.97 7.68 6.75
N LEU A 111 2.75 7.10 6.76
CA LEU A 111 1.52 7.88 6.91
C LEU A 111 1.52 8.71 8.21
N ALA A 112 1.97 8.15 9.33
CA ALA A 112 2.11 8.89 10.58
C ALA A 112 3.09 10.07 10.44
N SER A 113 4.21 9.85 9.74
CA SER A 113 5.21 10.88 9.45
C SER A 113 4.66 12.00 8.56
N MET A 114 3.85 11.66 7.55
CA MET A 114 3.14 12.64 6.70
C MET A 114 2.19 13.52 7.53
N LEU A 115 1.46 12.92 8.47
CA LEU A 115 0.49 13.63 9.31
C LEU A 115 1.15 14.52 10.36
N ALA A 116 2.29 14.11 10.91
CA ALA A 116 3.12 14.98 11.76
C ALA A 116 3.73 16.14 10.94
N LEU A 117 4.17 15.88 9.70
CA LEU A 117 4.65 16.93 8.80
C LEU A 117 3.54 17.93 8.45
N ALA A 118 2.29 17.48 8.30
CA ALA A 118 1.16 18.34 8.01
C ALA A 118 0.94 19.43 9.09
N ASP A 119 1.21 19.11 10.36
CA ASP A 119 1.17 20.08 11.47
C ASP A 119 2.22 21.18 11.32
N ARG A 120 3.42 20.80 10.88
CA ARG A 120 4.50 21.76 10.63
C ARG A 120 4.20 22.62 9.40
N ALA A 121 3.66 22.00 8.35
CA ALA A 121 3.30 22.66 7.11
C ALA A 121 2.22 23.72 7.32
N SER A 122 1.24 23.48 8.20
CA SER A 122 0.17 24.46 8.49
C SER A 122 0.64 25.70 9.25
N LYS A 123 1.80 25.62 9.91
CA LYS A 123 2.42 26.72 10.67
C LYS A 123 3.51 27.45 9.86
N ALA A 124 3.81 26.97 8.66
CA ALA A 124 4.88 27.48 7.82
C ALA A 124 4.35 28.36 6.67
N ASP A 125 5.13 29.37 6.29
CA ASP A 125 4.91 30.15 5.07
C ASP A 125 5.44 29.37 3.85
N LEU A 126 4.63 28.44 3.33
CA LEU A 126 4.98 27.57 2.22
C LEU A 126 5.10 28.34 0.89
N LYS A 127 6.17 28.09 0.14
CA LYS A 127 6.41 28.68 -1.19
C LYS A 127 5.83 27.86 -2.34
N GLU A 128 5.51 26.60 -2.08
CA GLU A 128 4.86 25.67 -3.01
C GLU A 128 3.85 24.81 -2.24
N PRO A 129 2.84 24.22 -2.89
CA PRO A 129 1.87 23.39 -2.19
C PRO A 129 2.48 22.08 -1.67
N LEU A 130 2.07 21.68 -0.47
CA LEU A 130 2.22 20.30 -0.01
C LEU A 130 0.93 19.54 -0.33
N LYS A 131 1.06 18.44 -1.07
CA LYS A 131 -0.04 17.56 -1.49
C LYS A 131 0.14 16.20 -0.83
N LEU A 132 -0.95 15.64 -0.31
CA LEU A 132 -1.00 14.32 0.30
C LEU A 132 -2.02 13.47 -0.46
N SER A 133 -1.66 12.23 -0.78
CA SER A 133 -2.57 11.22 -1.31
C SER A 133 -2.53 10.00 -0.40
N ILE A 134 -3.70 9.63 0.13
CA ILE A 134 -3.90 8.42 0.92
C ILE A 134 -4.81 7.50 0.13
N SER A 135 -4.27 6.39 -0.35
CA SER A 135 -4.99 5.35 -1.09
C SER A 135 -5.46 4.21 -0.18
N TYR A 136 -6.12 3.24 -0.79
CA TYR A 136 -6.60 2.00 -0.19
C TYR A 136 -6.43 0.86 -1.18
N ASP A 137 -6.57 -0.38 -0.72
CA ASP A 137 -6.48 -1.59 -1.52
C ASP A 137 -5.22 -1.68 -2.40
N GLU A 138 -4.10 -1.19 -1.86
CA GLU A 138 -2.79 -1.35 -2.50
C GLU A 138 -2.39 -2.83 -2.49
N GLU A 139 -2.54 -3.45 -1.32
CA GLU A 139 -2.07 -4.81 -0.99
C GLU A 139 -2.80 -5.92 -1.77
N VAL A 140 -3.91 -5.58 -2.42
CA VAL A 140 -4.74 -6.48 -3.25
C VAL A 140 -4.60 -6.20 -4.75
N GLY A 141 -3.56 -5.45 -5.15
CA GLY A 141 -3.21 -5.20 -6.55
C GLY A 141 -3.39 -3.75 -7.00
N CYS A 142 -3.10 -2.79 -6.13
CA CYS A 142 -3.13 -1.35 -6.42
C CYS A 142 -4.51 -0.84 -6.91
N LEU A 143 -5.60 -1.45 -6.44
CA LEU A 143 -6.95 -1.20 -6.95
C LEU A 143 -7.47 0.19 -6.58
N GLY A 144 -7.17 0.69 -5.38
CA GLY A 144 -7.70 1.99 -4.95
C GLY A 144 -7.14 3.14 -5.77
N MET A 145 -5.87 3.11 -6.18
CA MET A 145 -5.31 4.16 -7.04
C MET A 145 -5.97 4.17 -8.43
N ALA A 146 -6.22 2.99 -9.01
CA ALA A 146 -6.98 2.88 -10.25
C ALA A 146 -8.40 3.46 -10.13
N ASN A 147 -9.04 3.34 -8.97
CA ASN A 147 -10.35 3.94 -8.71
C ASN A 147 -10.29 5.45 -8.47
N MET A 148 -9.20 5.95 -7.87
CA MET A 148 -9.01 7.36 -7.55
C MET A 148 -8.52 8.20 -8.73
N ILE A 149 -7.82 7.59 -9.69
CA ILE A 149 -7.14 8.32 -10.77
C ILE A 149 -8.08 9.12 -11.68
N GLY A 150 -9.37 8.80 -11.73
CA GLY A 150 -10.34 9.60 -12.48
C GLY A 150 -10.63 10.97 -11.85
N ALA A 151 -10.51 11.09 -10.52
CA ALA A 151 -10.79 12.32 -9.78
C ALA A 151 -9.53 13.13 -9.45
N LEU A 152 -8.36 12.50 -9.47
CA LEU A 152 -7.10 13.13 -9.06
C LEU A 152 -6.53 14.18 -10.05
N PRO A 153 -6.53 14.00 -11.38
CA PRO A 153 -5.78 14.87 -12.30
C PRO A 153 -6.10 16.35 -12.17
N ASP A 154 -7.39 16.69 -12.09
CA ASP A 154 -7.85 18.09 -11.99
C ASP A 154 -7.42 18.77 -10.68
N ILE A 155 -7.23 17.99 -9.62
CA ILE A 155 -6.95 18.49 -8.27
C ILE A 155 -5.45 18.37 -7.93
N LEU A 156 -4.79 17.35 -8.48
CA LEU A 156 -3.38 17.03 -8.27
C LEU A 156 -2.48 17.84 -9.20
N GLY A 157 -2.89 18.09 -10.45
CA GLY A 157 -2.03 18.62 -11.49
C GLY A 157 -0.81 17.73 -11.73
N THR A 158 0.35 18.35 -11.99
CA THR A 158 1.64 17.65 -12.16
C THR A 158 2.59 18.04 -11.04
N PRO A 159 2.66 17.27 -9.93
CA PRO A 159 3.62 17.54 -8.87
C PRO A 159 5.06 17.52 -9.39
N ARG A 160 5.92 18.38 -8.84
CA ARG A 160 7.34 18.44 -9.20
C ARG A 160 8.08 17.16 -8.83
N ALA A 161 7.62 16.50 -7.78
CA ALA A 161 8.06 15.18 -7.36
C ALA A 161 6.96 14.48 -6.55
N ALA A 162 7.02 13.15 -6.52
CA ALA A 162 6.21 12.32 -5.65
C ALA A 162 7.13 11.45 -4.77
N ILE A 163 6.88 11.44 -3.47
CA ILE A 163 7.54 10.54 -2.52
C ILE A 163 6.50 9.52 -2.09
N VAL A 164 6.75 8.26 -2.44
CA VAL A 164 5.94 7.12 -2.01
C VAL A 164 6.65 6.47 -0.83
N GLY A 165 5.95 6.29 0.28
CA GLY A 165 6.56 5.91 1.56
C GLY A 165 6.80 4.42 1.79
N GLU A 166 6.92 3.63 0.73
CA GLU A 166 7.13 2.19 0.85
C GLU A 166 8.46 1.88 1.55
N PRO A 167 8.57 0.73 2.25
CA PRO A 167 9.76 0.40 3.01
C PRO A 167 10.92 0.02 2.09
N THR A 168 11.90 0.91 2.01
CA THR A 168 13.13 0.74 1.21
C THR A 168 14.41 0.71 2.07
N GLU A 169 14.28 0.41 3.37
CA GLU A 169 15.37 0.56 4.35
C GLU A 169 16.01 1.96 4.36
N MET A 170 15.21 2.99 4.07
CA MET A 170 15.64 4.39 3.90
C MET A 170 16.52 4.66 2.67
N ALA A 171 16.65 3.71 1.75
CA ALA A 171 17.26 3.94 0.44
C ALA A 171 16.26 4.61 -0.52
N VAL A 172 16.76 5.42 -1.45
CA VAL A 172 15.91 6.03 -2.49
C VAL A 172 15.71 5.01 -3.61
N ALA A 173 14.51 4.46 -3.74
CA ALA A 173 14.12 3.65 -4.89
C ALA A 173 13.55 4.58 -5.99
N ILE A 174 14.11 4.50 -7.20
CA ILE A 174 13.71 5.33 -8.35
C ILE A 174 12.87 4.58 -9.39
N GLY A 175 12.62 3.29 -9.18
CA GLY A 175 11.85 2.45 -10.09
C GLY A 175 11.50 1.10 -9.47
N HIS A 176 10.44 0.48 -9.97
CA HIS A 176 9.99 -0.86 -9.61
C HIS A 176 9.65 -1.67 -10.87
N LYS A 177 9.79 -2.99 -10.79
CA LYS A 177 9.35 -3.89 -11.86
C LYS A 177 7.83 -3.89 -11.95
N GLY A 178 7.31 -3.97 -13.17
CA GLY A 178 5.89 -4.22 -13.40
C GLY A 178 5.48 -5.63 -12.95
N LYS A 179 4.20 -5.80 -12.59
CA LYS A 179 3.61 -7.08 -12.21
C LYS A 179 2.33 -7.31 -12.99
N ILE A 180 2.13 -8.54 -13.46
CA ILE A 180 0.85 -9.02 -13.99
C ILE A 180 0.41 -10.21 -13.15
N GLY A 181 -0.79 -10.12 -12.57
CA GLY A 181 -1.45 -11.26 -11.92
C GLY A 181 -2.32 -12.01 -12.92
N LEU A 182 -2.11 -13.31 -13.09
CA LEU A 182 -2.91 -14.18 -13.96
C LEU A 182 -3.61 -15.26 -13.13
N LYS A 183 -4.86 -15.57 -13.48
CA LYS A 183 -5.62 -16.70 -12.90
C LYS A 183 -5.74 -17.80 -13.93
N ALA A 184 -5.09 -18.94 -13.68
CA ALA A 184 -5.27 -20.17 -14.45
C ALA A 184 -6.23 -21.11 -13.70
N VAL A 185 -7.14 -21.74 -14.43
CA VAL A 185 -8.08 -22.73 -13.88
C VAL A 185 -7.93 -24.03 -14.67
N ALA A 186 -7.48 -25.09 -14.01
CA ALA A 186 -7.41 -26.42 -14.59
C ALA A 186 -8.76 -27.12 -14.43
N HIS A 187 -9.27 -27.71 -15.51
CA HIS A 187 -10.50 -28.47 -15.53
C HIS A 187 -10.21 -29.96 -15.71
N GLY A 188 -11.14 -30.79 -15.25
CA GLY A 188 -11.08 -32.24 -15.37
C GLY A 188 -12.45 -32.83 -15.11
N GLU A 189 -12.53 -34.16 -15.05
CA GLU A 189 -13.77 -34.91 -14.91
C GLU A 189 -13.89 -35.50 -13.49
N ALA A 190 -15.01 -35.21 -12.83
CA ALA A 190 -15.31 -35.78 -11.52
C ALA A 190 -15.80 -37.22 -11.65
N GLY A 191 -15.25 -38.13 -10.85
CA GLY A 191 -15.71 -39.51 -10.79
C GLY A 191 -15.04 -40.32 -9.68
N HIS A 192 -15.49 -41.56 -9.52
CA HIS A 192 -14.93 -42.46 -8.51
C HIS A 192 -13.45 -42.69 -8.78
N SER A 193 -12.60 -42.61 -7.75
CA SER A 193 -11.13 -42.66 -7.89
C SER A 193 -10.61 -43.93 -8.58
N SER A 194 -11.35 -45.04 -8.50
CA SER A 194 -11.04 -46.29 -9.22
C SER A 194 -11.16 -46.19 -10.75
N LEU A 195 -11.87 -45.18 -11.27
CA LEU A 195 -12.00 -44.89 -12.70
C LEU A 195 -10.98 -43.86 -13.19
N ALA A 196 -10.03 -43.44 -12.34
CA ALA A 196 -9.06 -42.38 -12.64
C ALA A 196 -8.34 -42.54 -14.00
N PRO A 197 -7.93 -43.74 -14.47
CA PRO A 197 -7.30 -43.87 -15.79
C PRO A 197 -8.23 -43.55 -16.98
N ARG A 198 -9.54 -43.40 -16.75
CA ARG A 198 -10.56 -43.10 -17.76
C ARG A 198 -11.11 -41.69 -17.69
N LEU A 199 -10.65 -40.88 -16.73
CA LEU A 199 -11.14 -39.54 -16.45
C LEU A 199 -9.98 -38.55 -16.49
N GLU A 200 -10.27 -37.30 -16.83
CA GLU A 200 -9.26 -36.24 -16.79
C GLU A 200 -9.05 -35.72 -15.37
N ASN A 201 -7.82 -35.78 -14.87
CA ASN A 201 -7.49 -35.24 -13.56
C ASN A 201 -6.97 -33.80 -13.69
N ALA A 202 -7.76 -32.83 -13.23
CA ALA A 202 -7.38 -31.42 -13.20
C ALA A 202 -6.05 -31.16 -12.48
N LEU A 203 -5.70 -31.97 -11.46
CA LEU A 203 -4.44 -31.85 -10.73
C LEU A 203 -3.23 -32.22 -11.59
N HIS A 204 -3.36 -33.19 -12.50
CA HIS A 204 -2.27 -33.55 -13.41
C HIS A 204 -2.03 -32.42 -14.41
N VAL A 205 -3.09 -31.87 -15.00
CA VAL A 205 -3.01 -30.71 -15.90
C VAL A 205 -2.36 -29.51 -15.19
N ALA A 206 -2.77 -29.23 -13.95
CA ALA A 206 -2.17 -28.17 -13.15
C ALA A 206 -0.68 -28.42 -12.85
N ALA A 207 -0.31 -29.66 -12.53
CA ALA A 207 1.09 -30.04 -12.28
C ALA A 207 1.97 -29.85 -13.52
N ASP A 208 1.49 -30.29 -14.69
CA ASP A 208 2.20 -30.13 -15.96
C ASP A 208 2.36 -28.64 -16.33
N PHE A 209 1.30 -27.85 -16.14
CA PHE A 209 1.34 -26.39 -16.33
C PHE A 209 2.39 -25.72 -15.43
N MET A 210 2.44 -26.10 -14.14
CA MET A 210 3.47 -25.60 -13.21
C MET A 210 4.87 -25.99 -13.65
N GLY A 211 5.06 -27.20 -14.19
CA GLY A 211 6.33 -27.63 -14.77
C GLY A 211 6.78 -26.74 -15.93
N ARG A 212 5.86 -26.38 -16.84
CA ARG A 212 6.13 -25.45 -17.94
C ARG A 212 6.47 -24.04 -17.44
N LEU A 213 5.75 -23.53 -16.44
CA LEU A 213 6.04 -22.22 -15.83
C LEU A 213 7.43 -22.17 -15.21
N ARG A 214 7.87 -23.22 -14.50
CA ARG A 214 9.23 -23.30 -13.97
C ARG A 214 10.29 -23.32 -15.08
N GLY A 215 10.00 -23.98 -16.20
CA GLY A 215 10.86 -23.95 -17.37
C GLY A 215 11.00 -22.54 -17.95
N LEU A 216 9.88 -21.80 -18.05
CA LEU A 216 9.89 -20.41 -18.49
C LEU A 216 10.66 -19.49 -17.53
N GLN A 217 10.49 -19.65 -16.22
CA GLN A 217 11.25 -18.93 -15.21
C GLN A 217 12.76 -19.19 -15.34
N SER A 218 13.15 -20.45 -15.58
CA SER A 218 14.56 -20.82 -15.82
C SER A 218 15.11 -20.15 -17.08
N TRP A 219 14.32 -20.12 -18.16
CA TRP A 219 14.70 -19.41 -19.37
C TRP A 219 14.87 -17.90 -19.14
N TYR A 220 13.99 -17.24 -18.38
CA TYR A 220 14.17 -15.83 -18.00
C TYR A 220 15.43 -15.62 -17.13
N ALA A 221 15.70 -16.56 -16.22
CA ALA A 221 16.88 -16.51 -15.37
C ALA A 221 18.20 -16.60 -16.16
N GLU A 222 18.21 -17.31 -17.29
CA GLU A 222 19.39 -17.49 -18.14
C GLU A 222 19.49 -16.44 -19.24
N SER A 223 18.40 -16.25 -19.98
CA SER A 223 18.36 -15.56 -21.28
C SER A 223 17.35 -14.40 -21.35
N GLY A 224 16.64 -14.12 -20.25
CA GLY A 224 15.68 -13.02 -20.18
C GLY A 224 16.33 -11.65 -20.33
N ALA A 225 15.50 -10.64 -20.67
CA ALA A 225 15.94 -9.25 -20.66
C ALA A 225 16.50 -8.87 -19.28
N ARG A 226 17.62 -8.17 -19.28
CA ARG A 226 18.27 -7.68 -18.06
C ARG A 226 18.40 -6.17 -18.11
N ASP A 227 18.25 -5.58 -16.95
CA ASP A 227 18.45 -4.17 -16.70
C ASP A 227 19.38 -4.08 -15.50
N SER A 228 20.48 -3.33 -15.63
CA SER A 228 21.51 -3.20 -14.60
C SER A 228 20.99 -2.51 -13.34
N ASP A 229 19.87 -1.82 -13.43
CA ASP A 229 19.25 -1.12 -12.30
C ASP A 229 18.42 -2.06 -11.40
N TYR A 230 18.26 -3.34 -11.78
CA TYR A 230 17.46 -4.32 -11.05
C TYR A 230 18.23 -5.62 -10.77
N ASP A 231 18.46 -5.90 -9.49
CA ASP A 231 19.24 -7.06 -9.02
C ASP A 231 18.59 -8.42 -9.34
N ILE A 232 17.26 -8.47 -9.43
CA ILE A 232 16.49 -9.71 -9.64
C ILE A 232 15.75 -9.63 -11.00
N PRO A 233 16.19 -10.36 -12.04
CA PRO A 233 15.61 -10.22 -13.38
C PRO A 233 14.27 -10.96 -13.57
N TYR A 234 13.92 -11.92 -12.73
CA TYR A 234 12.70 -12.75 -12.86
C TYR A 234 11.95 -12.88 -11.53
N ALA A 235 10.69 -13.30 -11.58
CA ALA A 235 9.87 -13.64 -10.41
C ALA A 235 9.06 -14.90 -10.75
#